data_AF-A0A634JAG3-F1
#
_entry.id   AF-A0A634JAG3-F1
#
_cell.length_a   1.000
_cell.length_b   1.000
_cell.length_c   1.000
_cell.angle_alpha   90.00
_cell.angle_beta   90.00
_cell.angle_gamma   90.00
#
_symmetry.space_group_name_H-M   'P 1'
#
loop_
_entity.id
_entity.type
_entity.pdbx_description
1 polymer ?
#
loop_
_entity_poly.entity_id
_entity_poly.type
_entity_poly.pdbx_seq_one_letter_code
_entity_poly.pdbx_strand_id
1 'polypeptide(L)'
;MSDAVNPATSSKKTKRPYRKGNPIPSKERQQAYLSRKSETHKALSAVIRIPLKKKLEQFAAEEGITQAEMIERLIESEIIRRSENL
;
A
#
# COMPACT_ATOMS: atom_id res chain seq x y z
N MET A 1 -63.62 -7.01 2.03
CA MET A 1 -62.50 -6.28 2.63
C MET A 1 -61.39 -7.30 2.81
N SER A 2 -60.25 -7.08 2.14
CA SER A 2 -59.15 -8.03 1.96
C SER A 2 -58.22 -7.99 3.17
N ASP A 3 -58.12 -9.10 3.90
CA ASP A 3 -57.11 -9.23 4.95
C ASP A 3 -55.74 -9.51 4.32
N ALA A 4 -54.90 -8.48 4.32
CA ALA A 4 -53.54 -8.54 3.83
C ALA A 4 -52.64 -9.25 4.84
N VAL A 5 -51.98 -10.30 4.34
CA VAL A 5 -50.82 -11.01 4.90
C VAL A 5 -49.84 -10.05 5.58
N ASN A 6 -49.52 -10.30 6.85
CA ASN A 6 -48.35 -9.71 7.49
C ASN A 6 -47.51 -10.82 8.17
N PRO A 7 -46.39 -11.26 7.56
CA PRO A 7 -45.52 -12.26 8.16
C PRO A 7 -44.69 -11.56 9.24
N ALA A 8 -45.01 -11.83 10.50
CA ALA A 8 -44.24 -11.41 11.66
C ALA A 8 -42.84 -12.06 11.65
N THR A 9 -41.94 -11.50 10.86
CA THR A 9 -40.51 -11.81 10.89
C THR A 9 -39.80 -10.66 11.59
N SER A 10 -39.74 -10.70 12.92
CA SER A 10 -38.84 -9.80 13.66
C SER A 10 -38.01 -10.62 14.64
N SER A 11 -36.87 -11.09 14.15
CA SER A 11 -35.80 -11.62 14.99
C SER A 11 -35.42 -10.56 16.03
N LYS A 12 -35.77 -10.81 17.30
CA LYS A 12 -35.35 -10.01 18.46
C LYS A 12 -33.87 -10.25 18.79
N LYS A 13 -32.97 -9.98 17.85
CA LYS A 13 -31.53 -9.88 18.15
C LYS A 13 -31.20 -8.41 18.30
N THR A 14 -30.93 -7.99 19.54
CA THR A 14 -30.45 -6.64 19.87
C THR A 14 -29.24 -6.32 18.97
N LYS A 15 -29.39 -5.35 18.06
CA LYS A 15 -28.28 -4.86 17.23
C LYS A 15 -27.14 -4.44 18.17
N ARG A 16 -25.93 -4.94 17.93
CA ARG A 16 -24.73 -4.52 18.67
C ARG A 16 -24.60 -2.99 18.53
N PRO A 17 -24.39 -2.25 19.63
CA PRO A 17 -24.19 -0.80 19.53
C PRO A 17 -22.96 -0.53 18.65
N TYR A 18 -23.14 0.37 17.67
CA TYR A 18 -22.07 0.77 16.76
C TYR A 18 -20.94 1.42 17.56
N ARG A 19 -19.85 0.66 17.79
CA ARG A 19 -18.59 1.22 18.26
C ARG A 19 -17.83 1.71 17.04
N LYS A 20 -17.99 3.00 16.70
CA LYS A 20 -17.03 3.67 15.84
C LYS A 20 -15.74 3.74 16.65
N GLY A 21 -14.82 2.79 16.44
CA GLY A 21 -13.50 2.86 17.03
C GLY A 21 -12.87 4.20 16.66
N ASN A 22 -12.08 4.78 17.57
CA ASN A 22 -11.32 5.98 17.25
C ASN A 22 -10.42 5.67 16.05
N PRO A 23 -10.47 6.48 14.98
CA PRO A 23 -9.63 6.24 13.81
C PRO A 23 -8.16 6.33 14.24
N ILE A 24 -7.37 5.35 13.80
CA ILE A 24 -5.93 5.30 14.09
C ILE A 24 -5.31 6.63 13.62
N PRO A 25 -4.61 7.37 14.51
CA PRO A 25 -3.91 8.59 14.18
C PRO A 25 -2.96 8.38 13.00
N SER A 26 -2.82 9.39 12.14
CA SER A 26 -1.98 9.33 10.93
C SER A 26 -0.55 8.83 11.22
N LYS A 27 0.03 9.26 12.35
CA LYS A 27 1.37 8.87 12.80
C LYS A 27 1.49 7.39 13.17
N GLU A 28 0.53 6.85 13.91
CA GLU A 28 0.50 5.41 14.26
C GLU A 28 0.27 4.55 13.01
N ARG A 29 -0.56 5.02 12.08
CA ARG A 29 -0.79 4.33 10.81
C ARG A 29 0.47 4.27 9.96
N GLN A 30 1.22 5.37 9.90
CA GLN A 30 2.50 5.43 9.21
C GLN A 30 3.54 4.52 9.88
N GLN A 31 3.62 4.54 11.21
CA GLN A 31 4.55 3.70 11.96
C GLN A 31 4.21 2.21 11.80
N ALA A 32 2.94 1.82 11.87
CA ALA A 32 2.51 0.45 11.61
C ALA A 32 2.78 0.01 10.16
N TYR A 33 2.65 0.90 9.18
CA TYR A 33 3.03 0.62 7.80
C TYR A 33 4.54 0.39 7.65
N LEU A 34 5.36 1.22 8.30
CA LEU A 34 6.82 1.07 8.32
C LEU A 34 7.26 -0.21 9.03
N SER A 35 6.69 -0.50 10.22
CA SER A 35 6.96 -1.73 10.98
C SER A 35 6.54 -2.99 10.26
N ARG A 36 5.49 -2.94 9.43
CA ARG A 36 5.10 -4.07 8.56
C ARG A 36 6.10 -4.31 7.42
N LYS A 37 6.79 -3.28 6.96
CA LYS A 37 7.76 -3.38 5.85
C LYS A 37 9.20 -3.57 6.31
N SER A 38 9.52 -3.36 7.59
CA SER A 38 10.89 -3.42 8.11
C SER A 38 11.52 -4.81 8.13
N GLU A 39 10.71 -5.87 8.08
CA GLU A 39 11.23 -7.25 8.02
C GLU A 39 11.78 -7.60 6.63
N THR A 40 11.24 -7.01 5.57
CA THR A 40 11.56 -7.35 4.17
C THR A 40 12.28 -6.23 3.42
N HIS A 41 12.09 -4.97 3.81
CA HIS A 41 12.64 -3.80 3.12
C HIS A 41 13.44 -2.93 4.10
N LYS A 42 14.62 -2.48 3.68
CA LYS A 42 15.43 -1.50 4.41
C LYS A 42 15.35 -0.15 3.71
N ALA A 43 15.23 0.94 4.48
CA ALA A 43 15.15 2.28 3.91
C ALA A 43 16.48 2.67 3.23
N LEU A 44 16.39 3.19 2.00
CA LEU A 44 17.50 3.76 1.24
C LEU A 44 17.39 5.28 1.23
N SER A 45 18.40 5.96 1.79
CA SER A 45 18.58 7.41 1.68
C SER A 45 19.82 7.69 0.85
N ALA A 46 19.67 8.35 -0.28
CA ALA A 46 20.76 8.63 -1.21
C ALA A 46 20.65 10.03 -1.81
N VAL A 47 21.79 10.69 -1.97
CA VAL A 47 21.91 11.95 -2.70
C VAL A 47 22.52 11.64 -4.06
N ILE A 48 21.78 11.97 -5.13
CA ILE A 48 22.21 11.71 -6.51
C ILE A 48 22.13 12.99 -7.34
N ARG A 49 22.75 12.98 -8.52
CA ARG A 49 22.70 14.10 -9.45
C ARG A 49 21.25 14.41 -9.85
N ILE A 50 20.89 15.69 -9.78
CA ILE A 50 19.56 16.23 -10.15
C ILE A 50 19.02 15.65 -11.48
N PRO A 51 19.77 15.63 -12.60
CA PRO A 51 19.23 15.11 -13.86
C PRO A 51 18.85 13.62 -13.79
N LEU A 52 19.60 12.81 -13.03
CA LEU A 52 19.29 11.39 -12.86
C LEU A 52 18.05 11.20 -11.98
N LYS A 53 17.89 12.04 -10.95
CA LYS A 53 16.70 12.03 -10.10
C LYS A 53 15.44 12.33 -10.91
N LYS A 54 15.48 13.34 -11.79
CA LYS A 54 14.37 13.66 -12.69
C LYS A 54 14.02 12.51 -13.63
N LYS A 55 15.03 11.79 -14.13
CA LYS A 55 14.80 10.61 -14.97
C LYS A 55 14.20 9.45 -14.21
N LEU A 56 14.67 9.18 -12.99
CA LEU A 56 14.08 8.17 -12.12
C LEU A 56 12.60 8.47 -11.83
N GLU A 57 12.27 9.73 -11.55
CA GLU A 57 10.90 10.20 -11.35
C GLU A 57 10.04 10.00 -12.59
N GLN A 58 10.58 10.33 -13.76
CA GLN A 58 9.91 10.13 -15.04
C GLN A 58 9.61 8.64 -15.29
N PHE A 59 10.60 7.76 -15.17
CA PHE A 59 10.41 6.33 -15.42
C PHE A 59 9.42 5.70 -14.45
N ALA A 60 9.51 6.07 -13.16
CA ALA A 60 8.56 5.60 -12.16
C ALA A 60 7.12 6.04 -12.51
N ALA A 61 6.94 7.29 -12.96
CA ALA A 61 5.63 7.81 -13.37
C ALA A 61 5.08 7.13 -14.64
N GLU A 62 5.94 6.88 -15.64
CA GLU A 62 5.56 6.21 -16.89
C GLU A 62 5.08 4.77 -16.66
N GLU A 63 5.71 4.06 -15.73
CA GLU A 63 5.32 2.69 -15.37
C GLU A 63 4.22 2.62 -14.29
N GLY A 64 3.82 3.76 -13.72
CA GLY A 64 2.82 3.82 -12.65
C GLY A 64 3.29 3.18 -11.34
N ILE A 65 4.60 3.11 -11.11
CA ILE A 65 5.22 2.52 -9.91
C ILE A 65 5.89 3.58 -9.03
N THR A 66 6.29 3.19 -7.83
CA THR A 66 7.04 4.07 -6.94
C THR A 66 8.50 4.19 -7.38
N GLN A 67 9.15 5.29 -7.00
CA GLN A 67 10.59 5.48 -7.26
C GLN A 67 11.45 4.39 -6.61
N ALA A 68 11.00 3.82 -5.49
CA ALA A 68 11.71 2.73 -4.82
C ALA A 68 11.64 1.43 -5.66
N GLU A 69 10.45 1.06 -6.14
CA GLU A 69 10.27 -0.09 -7.03
C GLU A 69 11.05 0.08 -8.34
N MET A 70 11.12 1.31 -8.87
CA MET A 70 11.98 1.61 -10.02
C MET A 70 13.46 1.34 -9.74
N ILE A 71 13.95 1.70 -8.54
CA ILE A 71 15.33 1.38 -8.14
C ILE A 71 15.54 -0.14 -8.03
N GLU A 72 14.58 -0.88 -7.46
CA GLU A 72 14.65 -2.34 -7.38
C GLU A 72 14.76 -2.97 -8.77
N ARG A 73 13.90 -2.56 -9.74
CA ARG A 73 13.97 -3.04 -11.13
C ARG A 73 15.28 -2.72 -11.83
N LEU A 74 15.83 -1.53 -11.60
CA LEU A 74 17.14 -1.15 -12.16
C LEU A 74 18.26 -2.03 -11.59
N ILE A 75 18.20 -2.39 -10.31
CA ILE A 75 19.17 -3.30 -9.68
C ILE A 75 19.02 -4.71 -10.24
N GLU A 76 17.80 -5.25 -10.35
CA GLU A 76 17.54 -6.58 -10.92
C GLU A 76 18.05 -6.68 -12.37
N SER A 77 17.77 -5.66 -13.18
CA SER A 77 18.25 -5.59 -14.57
C SER A 77 19.78 -5.58 -14.66
N GLU A 78 20.44 -4.88 -13.74
CA GLU A 78 21.91 -4.83 -13.68
C GLU A 78 22.52 -6.16 -13.20
N ILE A 79 21.85 -6.89 -12.30
CA ILE A 79 22.25 -8.24 -11.90
C ILE A 79 22.21 -9.18 -13.12
N ILE A 80 21.12 -9.17 -13.89
CA ILE A 80 20.96 -10.00 -15.09
C ILE A 80 22.06 -9.67 -16.11
N ARG A 81 22.24 -8.39 -16.43
CA ARG A 81 23.28 -7.91 -17.35
C ARG A 81 24.68 -8.38 -16.92
N ARG A 82 24.97 -8.40 -15.62
CA ARG A 82 26.29 -8.86 -15.12
C ARG A 82 26.43 -10.37 -15.16
N SER A 83 25.36 -11.12 -14.89
CA SER A 83 25.38 -12.58 -14.99
C SER A 83 25.51 -13.09 -16.43
N GLU A 84 24.98 -12.35 -17.41
CA GLU A 84 25.09 -12.71 -18.83
C GLU A 84 26.48 -12.42 -19.43
N ASN A 85 27.29 -11.61 -18.75
CA ASN A 85 28.65 -11.26 -19.16
C ASN A 85 29.74 -12.09 -18.44
N LEU A 86 29.35 -13.13 -17.70
CA LEU A 86 30.22 -14.09 -17.00
C LEU A 86 30.11 -15.46 -17.64
#